data_AF-A0A536Y1L9-F1
#
_entry.id   AF-A0A536Y1L9-F1
#
_cell.length_a   1.000
_cell.length_b   1.000
_cell.length_c   1.000
_cell.angle_alpha   90.00
_cell.angle_beta   90.00
_cell.angle_gamma   90.00
#
_symmetry.space_group_name_H-M   'P 1'
#
loop_
_entity.id
_entity.type
_entity.pdbx_description
1 polymer ?
#
loop_
_entity_poly.entity_id
_entity_poly.type
_entity_poly.pdbx_seq_one_letter_code
_entity_poly.pdbx_strand_id
1 'polypeptide(L)' 'MRPEKKAKPLAVCSVCHALSNRHEFLNHRCNEIVNSRRCYGIYKSGLTYLWDACEGCESTGRVGSQICTECKGFGWKMYG' A
#
# COMPACT_ATOMS: atom_id res chain seq x y z
N MET A 1 11.88 -16.44 -15.47
CA MET A 1 11.56 -15.00 -15.30
C MET A 1 11.95 -14.59 -13.89
N ARG A 2 12.73 -13.52 -13.72
CA ARG A 2 12.94 -12.92 -12.40
C ARG A 2 11.64 -12.23 -11.97
N PRO A 3 11.20 -12.36 -10.71
CA PRO A 3 10.02 -11.64 -10.26
C PRO A 3 10.29 -10.13 -10.33
N GLU A 4 9.39 -9.41 -11.02
CA GLU A 4 9.50 -7.97 -11.19
C GLU A 4 9.11 -7.24 -9.91
N LYS A 5 9.88 -6.19 -9.58
CA LYS A 5 9.57 -5.32 -8.44
C LYS A 5 8.33 -4.49 -8.76
N LYS A 6 7.42 -4.38 -7.80
CA LYS A 6 6.24 -3.52 -7.93
C LYS A 6 6.64 -2.05 -7.88
N ALA A 7 5.86 -1.21 -8.55
CA ALA A 7 5.91 0.22 -8.35
C ALA A 7 5.54 0.58 -6.90
N LYS A 8 6.08 1.72 -6.41
CA LYS A 8 5.71 2.27 -5.11
C LYS A 8 4.21 2.59 -5.08
N PRO A 9 3.54 2.47 -3.93
CA PRO A 9 2.11 2.75 -3.84
C PRO A 9 1.76 4.18 -4.24
N LEU A 10 0.67 4.33 -4.97
CA LEU A 10 0.24 5.62 -5.52
C LEU A 10 -0.44 6.50 -4.47
N ALA A 11 -1.11 5.92 -3.50
CA ALA A 11 -1.85 6.66 -2.49
C ALA A 11 -1.81 6.01 -1.11
N VAL A 12 -1.91 6.86 -0.09
CA VAL A 12 -1.94 6.49 1.33
C VAL A 12 -3.12 7.20 2.00
N CYS A 13 -3.95 6.46 2.74
CA CYS A 13 -4.99 7.05 3.54
C CYS A 13 -4.39 7.86 4.70
N SER A 14 -4.78 9.12 4.85
CA SER A 14 -4.27 10.03 5.88
C SER A 14 -4.64 9.68 7.33
N VAL A 15 -5.38 8.58 7.56
CA VAL A 15 -5.88 8.18 8.88
C VAL A 15 -5.52 6.73 9.19
N CYS A 16 -5.95 5.78 8.35
CA CYS A 16 -5.68 4.36 8.60
C CYS A 16 -4.41 3.83 7.91
N HIS A 17 -3.71 4.69 7.17
CA HIS A 17 -2.49 4.37 6.41
C HIS A 17 -2.66 3.20 5.42
N ALA A 18 -3.90 2.90 5.02
CA ALA A 18 -4.17 1.98 3.93
C ALA A 18 -3.50 2.47 2.65
N LEU A 19 -2.98 1.53 1.87
CA LEU A 19 -2.28 1.79 0.64
C LEU A 19 -3.20 1.53 -0.55
N SER A 20 -3.03 2.29 -1.63
CA SER A 20 -3.77 2.06 -2.86
C SER A 20 -2.89 2.30 -4.09
N ASN A 21 -3.08 1.47 -5.10
CA ASN A 21 -2.50 1.63 -6.45
C ASN A 21 -3.54 2.13 -7.46
N ARG A 22 -4.74 2.52 -7.00
CA ARG A 22 -5.80 3.00 -7.86
C ARG A 22 -5.83 4.52 -7.89
N HIS A 23 -5.62 5.08 -9.07
CA HIS A 23 -5.71 6.52 -9.31
C HIS A 23 -7.08 7.09 -8.96
N GLU A 24 -8.15 6.32 -9.18
CA GLU A 24 -9.54 6.71 -8.88
C GLU A 24 -9.78 7.00 -7.39
N PHE A 25 -8.91 6.52 -6.50
CA PHE A 25 -9.02 6.80 -5.07
C PHE A 25 -8.23 8.02 -4.63
N LEU A 26 -7.33 8.55 -5.47
CA LEU A 26 -6.53 9.71 -5.12
C LEU A 26 -7.43 10.93 -4.83
N ASN A 27 -7.22 11.59 -3.70
CA ASN A 27 -8.03 12.69 -3.19
C ASN A 27 -9.50 12.34 -2.88
N HIS A 28 -9.84 11.05 -2.89
CA HIS A 28 -11.15 10.56 -2.50
C HIS A 28 -11.14 9.92 -1.11
N ARG A 29 -12.33 9.83 -0.51
CA ARG A 29 -12.52 9.22 0.81
C ARG A 29 -12.10 7.76 0.80
N CYS A 30 -11.38 7.37 1.85
CA CYS A 30 -10.94 6.00 2.08
C CYS A 30 -12.11 5.01 2.01
N ASN A 31 -11.87 3.88 1.34
CA ASN A 31 -12.82 2.80 1.16
C ASN A 31 -12.67 1.69 2.22
N GLU A 32 -11.59 1.69 3.01
CA GLU A 32 -11.37 0.70 4.06
C GLU A 32 -12.37 0.79 5.22
N ILE A 33 -12.65 -0.38 5.80
CA ILE A 33 -13.39 -0.53 7.04
C ILE A 33 -12.39 -0.79 8.17
N VAL A 34 -12.39 0.06 9.19
CA VAL A 34 -11.53 -0.04 10.37
C VAL A 34 -12.41 0.01 11.61
N ASN A 35 -12.25 -0.94 12.53
CA ASN A 35 -13.09 -1.05 13.74
C ASN A 35 -14.60 -1.04 13.41
N SER A 36 -15.01 -1.85 12.42
CA SER A 36 -16.40 -1.97 11.96
C SER A 36 -17.05 -0.68 11.45
N ARG A 37 -16.24 0.36 11.15
CA ARG A 37 -16.71 1.62 10.57
C ARG A 37 -15.88 1.98 9.35
N ARG A 38 -16.51 2.61 8.36
CA ARG A 38 -15.76 3.13 7.21
C ARG A 38 -14.80 4.22 7.66
N CYS A 39 -13.54 4.13 7.22
CA CYS A 39 -12.54 5.13 7.52
C CYS A 39 -12.99 6.52 7.05
N TYR A 40 -12.76 7.53 7.87
CA TYR A 40 -13.09 8.93 7.56
C TYR A 40 -11.92 9.68 6.89
N GLY A 41 -10.77 9.02 6.72
CA GLY A 41 -9.61 9.58 6.04
C GLY A 41 -9.80 9.71 4.53
N ILE A 42 -8.83 10.37 3.90
CA ILE A 42 -8.75 10.59 2.45
C ILE A 42 -7.44 9.99 1.97
N TYR A 43 -7.46 9.35 0.80
CA TYR A 43 -6.24 8.91 0.14
C TYR A 43 -5.48 10.12 -0.43
N LYS A 44 -4.30 10.38 0.11
CA LYS A 44 -3.37 11.39 -0.40
C LYS A 44 -2.32 10.72 -1.27
N SER A 45 -1.62 11.53 -2.08
CA SER A 45 -0.52 11.05 -2.92
C SER A 45 0.55 10.34 -2.07
N GLY A 46 0.92 9.14 -2.50
CA GLY A 46 2.00 8.35 -1.91
C GLY A 46 3.39 8.94 -2.18
N LEU A 47 3.51 9.91 -3.10
CA LEU A 47 4.78 10.53 -3.47
C LEU A 47 5.44 11.30 -2.33
N THR A 48 4.66 11.79 -1.35
CA THR A 48 5.18 12.54 -0.21
C THR A 48 5.70 11.66 0.93
N TYR A 49 5.55 10.34 0.82
CA TYR A 49 5.93 9.38 1.86
C TYR A 49 7.26 8.70 1.54
N LEU A 50 7.95 8.26 2.59
CA LEU A 50 9.14 7.42 2.48
C LEU A 50 8.72 5.96 2.31
N TRP A 51 9.38 5.26 1.40
CA TRP A 51 9.06 3.90 1.01
C TRP A 51 10.27 3.00 1.17
N ASP A 52 10.13 2.00 2.01
CA ASP A 52 11.11 0.93 2.13
C ASP A 52 10.65 -0.31 1.37
N ALA A 53 11.61 -0.94 0.71
CA ALA A 53 11.40 -2.23 0.10
C ALA A 53 11.02 -3.23 1.20
N CYS A 54 9.93 -3.97 1.00
CA CYS A 54 9.57 -5.03 1.94
C CYS A 54 10.62 -6.15 1.84
N GLU A 55 11.46 -6.31 2.86
CA GLU A 55 12.53 -7.31 2.90
C GLU A 55 12.03 -8.73 2.65
N GLY A 56 10.92 -9.12 3.30
CA GLY A 56 10.39 -10.48 3.17
C GLY A 56 9.95 -10.89 1.75
N CYS A 57 9.75 -9.96 0.82
CA CYS A 57 9.42 -10.26 -0.57
C CYS A 57 10.23 -9.49 -1.61
N GLU A 58 11.26 -8.75 -1.18
CA GLU A 58 12.12 -7.92 -2.02
C GLU A 58 11.36 -7.01 -3.02
N SER A 59 10.27 -6.39 -2.56
CA SER A 59 9.38 -5.55 -3.37
C SER A 59 8.55 -6.22 -4.46
N THR A 60 8.49 -7.54 -4.49
CA THR A 60 7.61 -8.26 -5.44
C THR A 60 6.15 -8.32 -4.96
N GLY A 61 5.93 -8.14 -3.66
CA GLY A 61 4.62 -8.29 -3.02
C GLY A 61 4.17 -9.76 -2.86
N ARG A 62 5.03 -10.73 -3.17
CA ARG A 62 4.72 -12.16 -3.06
C ARG A 62 5.92 -12.95 -2.54
N VAL A 63 5.64 -14.04 -1.85
CA VAL A 63 6.64 -15.04 -1.45
C VAL A 63 6.22 -16.36 -2.10
N GLY A 64 6.94 -16.78 -3.13
CA GLY A 64 6.48 -17.85 -4.02
C GLY A 64 5.15 -17.48 -4.70
N SER A 65 4.12 -18.32 -4.50
CA SER A 65 2.77 -18.09 -5.03
C SER A 65 1.87 -17.28 -4.09
N GLN A 66 2.28 -17.04 -2.85
CA GLN A 66 1.46 -16.41 -1.83
C GLN A 66 1.65 -14.89 -1.78
N ILE A 67 0.59 -14.17 -1.41
CA ILE A 67 0.68 -12.73 -1.14
C ILE A 67 1.53 -12.52 0.11
N CYS A 68 2.53 -11.64 0.02
CA CYS A 68 3.35 -11.30 1.18
C CYS A 68 2.47 -10.60 2.22
N THR A 69 2.32 -11.23 3.39
CA THR A 69 1.47 -10.73 4.48
C THR A 69 2.03 -9.46 5.11
N GLU A 70 3.36 -9.34 5.20
CA GLU A 70 4.03 -8.18 5.80
C GLU A 70 3.73 -6.86 5.09
N CYS A 71 3.73 -6.86 3.76
CA CYS A 71 3.39 -5.68 2.96
C CYS A 71 1.97 -5.76 2.37
N LYS A 72 1.17 -6.76 2.77
CA LYS A 72 -0.17 -7.04 2.22
C LYS A 72 -0.21 -7.07 0.69
N GLY A 73 0.87 -7.52 0.07
CA GLY A 73 1.00 -7.60 -1.37
C GLY A 73 1.47 -6.35 -2.10
N PHE A 74 1.76 -5.24 -1.42
CA PHE A 74 2.22 -4.01 -2.07
C PHE A 74 3.70 -4.06 -2.47
N GLY A 75 4.52 -4.86 -1.77
CA GLY A 75 5.98 -4.91 -1.96
C GLY A 75 6.73 -3.77 -1.27
N TRP A 76 6.02 -2.80 -0.72
CA TRP A 76 6.60 -1.64 -0.06
C TRP A 76 5.95 -1.45 1.30
N LYS A 77 6.74 -0.96 2.25
CA LYS A 77 6.28 -0.49 3.55
C LYS A 77 6.45 1.03 3.58
N MET A 78 5.46 1.71 4.12
CA MET A 78 5.54 3.15 4.34
C MET A 78 6.32 3.39 5.63
N TYR A 79 7.27 4.31 5.59
CA TYR A 79 7.91 4.88 6.79
C TYR A 79 7.25 6.23 7.07
N GLY A 80 6.59 6.37 8.22
CA GLY A 80 5.84 7.57 8.58
C GLY A 80 5.02 7.39 9.84
#